data_AF-A0A5M5P432-F1
#
_entry.id   AF-A0A5M5P432-F1
#
_cell.length_a   1.000
_cell.length_b   1.000
_cell.length_c   1.000
_cell.angle_alpha   90.00
_cell.angle_beta   90.00
_cell.angle_gamma   90.00
#
_symmetry.space_group_name_H-M   'P 1'
#
loop_
_entity.id
_entity.type
_entity.pdbx_description
1 polymer ?
#
loop_
_entity_poly.entity_id
_entity_poly.type
_entity_poly.pdbx_seq_one_letter_code
_entity_poly.pdbx_strand_id
1 'polypeptide(L)'
;MGPIKLIWGIGGTLLVALLIGCYFYQRSNEMMRVESKNLFIQALKGEMLRMERELDLPCVSMNVSGATAPWTRLSVKTEFGTKDYVVDVKKDLKNISSDFNERSLHSVVCVEKQLSADTLKRIWADSLRMRHIVAKTSVQVVTADSSKCIRSEGSCDNDCFVSPIWIAYVGNECEVEVAGFLSSTCWSVIRYSSSSFVLIVGVTFILIAFFYYVYKVKKRLSDSEVEEELLKERLEKERERYQDLEEKRRQYEQQLNLLQQEEKMRIRELSDLREKHKQKEAQIEILSVEKKRSKEQQSILAKECQEGMLQITMLSDKLEKIDRGELQQKLAACELQIAELRKIKEMLGEELVIYKLCSGLTFDPRNHILDCAGNRIKLDAQGSRLLLLFLEASENKLSYEELLEMMWADRRKDKNRLWTAVSRLRKALAPTRVIIKMENEGGYQLVLPKESDDFSQRELF
;
A
#
# COMPACT_ATOMS: atom_id res chain seq x y z
N MET A 1 -2.07 -5.67 -15.44
CA MET A 1 -2.81 -6.87 -15.96
C MET A 1 -1.73 -7.89 -16.11
N GLY A 2 -1.67 -8.88 -15.22
CA GLY A 2 -0.51 -9.78 -15.16
C GLY A 2 -0.24 -10.45 -16.51
N PRO A 3 1.01 -10.90 -16.77
CA PRO A 3 1.39 -11.55 -18.04
C PRO A 3 0.45 -12.71 -18.41
N ILE A 4 -0.10 -13.39 -17.41
CA ILE A 4 -1.09 -14.47 -17.55
C ILE A 4 -2.37 -13.99 -18.27
N LYS A 5 -2.89 -12.80 -17.95
CA LYS A 5 -4.11 -12.27 -18.58
C LYS A 5 -3.90 -11.87 -20.04
N LEU A 6 -2.69 -11.47 -20.43
CA LEU A 6 -2.34 -11.22 -21.82
C LEU A 6 -2.28 -12.52 -22.63
N ILE A 7 -1.64 -13.54 -22.07
CA ILE A 7 -1.54 -14.87 -22.69
C ILE A 7 -2.94 -15.47 -22.91
N TRP A 8 -3.84 -15.32 -21.94
CA TRP A 8 -5.24 -15.75 -22.09
C TRP A 8 -6.00 -14.95 -23.16
N GLY A 9 -5.78 -13.63 -23.26
CA GLY A 9 -6.40 -12.80 -24.29
C GLY A 9 -5.94 -13.16 -25.71
N ILE A 10 -4.63 -13.38 -25.90
CA ILE A 10 -4.06 -13.81 -27.18
C ILE A 10 -4.52 -15.24 -27.52
N GLY A 11 -4.47 -16.15 -26.55
CA GLY A 11 -4.93 -17.53 -26.71
C GLY A 11 -6.41 -17.62 -27.09
N GLY A 12 -7.27 -16.85 -26.42
CA GLY A 12 -8.69 -16.76 -26.76
C GLY A 12 -8.93 -16.22 -28.17
N THR A 13 -8.18 -15.20 -28.58
CA THR A 13 -8.28 -14.63 -29.94
C THR A 13 -7.89 -15.66 -31.01
N LEU A 14 -6.81 -16.41 -30.77
CA LEU A 14 -6.37 -17.47 -31.69
C LEU A 14 -7.39 -18.60 -31.77
N LEU A 15 -8.00 -19.00 -30.65
CA LEU A 15 -9.03 -20.04 -30.62
C LEU A 15 -10.26 -19.63 -31.44
N VAL A 16 -10.76 -18.41 -31.23
CA VAL A 16 -11.91 -17.89 -31.98
C VAL A 16 -11.61 -17.81 -33.47
N ALA A 17 -10.42 -17.36 -33.85
CA ALA A 17 -10.01 -17.31 -35.23
C ALA A 17 -9.90 -18.69 -35.88
N LEU A 18 -9.44 -19.70 -35.14
CA LEU A 18 -9.40 -21.08 -35.59
C LEU A 18 -10.82 -21.62 -35.82
N LEU A 19 -11.76 -21.37 -34.92
CA LEU A 19 -13.16 -21.79 -35.08
C LEU A 19 -13.82 -21.13 -36.30
N ILE A 20 -13.63 -19.82 -36.47
CA ILE A 20 -14.13 -19.09 -37.64
C ILE A 20 -13.46 -19.62 -38.91
N GLY A 21 -12.15 -19.83 -38.89
CA GLY A 21 -11.39 -20.41 -40.01
C GLY A 21 -11.90 -21.79 -40.39
N CYS A 22 -12.17 -22.67 -39.42
CA CYS A 22 -12.76 -23.99 -39.65
C CYS A 22 -14.16 -23.90 -40.29
N TYR A 23 -15.01 -23.00 -39.80
CA TYR A 23 -16.33 -22.77 -40.38
C TYR A 23 -16.25 -22.32 -41.84
N PHE A 24 -15.42 -21.31 -42.14
CA PHE A 24 -15.22 -20.83 -43.51
C PHE A 24 -14.59 -21.89 -44.41
N TYR A 25 -13.68 -22.70 -43.87
CA TYR A 25 -13.09 -23.83 -44.60
C TYR A 25 -14.14 -24.86 -44.99
N GLN A 26 -15.00 -25.29 -44.05
CA GLN A 26 -16.08 -26.23 -44.33
C GLN A 26 -17.01 -25.70 -45.41
N ARG A 27 -17.44 -24.44 -45.27
CA ARG A 27 -18.30 -23.77 -46.25
C ARG A 27 -17.65 -23.64 -47.63
N SER A 28 -16.38 -23.26 -47.67
CA SER A 28 -15.63 -23.11 -48.92
C SER A 28 -15.44 -24.45 -49.62
N ASN A 29 -15.19 -25.51 -48.86
CA ASN A 29 -15.06 -26.87 -49.38
C ASN A 29 -16.39 -27.35 -49.99
N GLU A 30 -17.51 -27.10 -49.30
CA GLU A 30 -18.84 -27.46 -49.81
C GLU A 30 -19.18 -26.70 -51.10
N MET A 31 -18.96 -25.39 -51.14
CA MET A 31 -19.18 -24.57 -52.34
C MET A 31 -18.31 -25.02 -53.51
N MET A 32 -17.01 -25.25 -53.28
CA MET A 32 -16.08 -25.75 -54.29
C MET A 32 -16.54 -27.12 -54.83
N ARG A 33 -17.05 -28.01 -53.96
CA ARG A 33 -17.57 -29.33 -54.36
C ARG A 33 -18.83 -29.22 -55.21
N VAL A 34 -19.78 -28.36 -54.83
CA VAL A 34 -21.01 -28.10 -55.61
C VAL A 34 -20.67 -27.50 -56.97
N GLU A 35 -19.78 -26.52 -57.02
CA GLU A 35 -19.35 -25.90 -58.29
C GLU A 35 -18.62 -26.91 -59.18
N SER A 36 -17.71 -27.71 -58.61
CA SER A 36 -17.00 -28.76 -59.33
C SER A 36 -17.96 -29.82 -59.90
N LYS A 37 -19.00 -30.19 -59.15
CA LYS A 37 -20.07 -31.08 -59.62
C LYS A 37 -20.84 -30.47 -60.79
N ASN A 38 -21.20 -29.19 -60.71
CA ASN A 38 -21.93 -28.53 -61.80
C ASN A 38 -21.08 -28.47 -63.09
N LEU A 39 -19.78 -28.16 -62.96
CA LEU A 39 -18.84 -28.18 -64.07
C LEU A 39 -18.67 -29.58 -64.66
N PHE A 40 -18.69 -30.63 -63.83
CA PHE A 40 -18.63 -32.01 -64.29
C PHE A 40 -19.87 -32.38 -65.13
N ILE A 41 -21.07 -32.05 -64.63
CA ILE A 41 -22.33 -32.30 -65.36
C ILE A 41 -22.33 -31.52 -66.69
N GLN A 42 -21.87 -30.27 -66.67
CA GLN A 42 -21.77 -29.45 -67.88
C GLN A 42 -20.78 -30.03 -68.89
N ALA A 43 -19.62 -30.50 -68.44
CA ALA A 43 -18.63 -31.17 -69.29
C ALA A 43 -19.20 -32.44 -69.92
N LEU A 44 -19.92 -33.26 -69.15
CA LEU A 44 -20.55 -34.49 -69.63
C LEU A 44 -21.64 -34.20 -70.68
N LYS A 45 -22.54 -33.24 -70.41
CA LYS A 45 -23.55 -32.81 -71.39
C LYS A 45 -22.93 -32.24 -72.66
N GLY A 46 -21.89 -31.42 -72.52
CA GLY A 46 -21.17 -30.85 -73.66
C GLY A 46 -20.51 -31.91 -74.52
N GLU A 47 -19.91 -32.93 -73.90
CA GLU A 47 -19.28 -34.04 -74.62
C GLU A 47 -20.33 -34.92 -75.33
N MET A 48 -21.47 -35.21 -74.69
CA MET A 48 -22.59 -35.93 -75.33
C MET A 48 -23.10 -35.20 -76.57
N LEU A 49 -23.32 -33.88 -76.46
CA LEU A 49 -23.76 -33.05 -77.58
C LEU A 49 -22.70 -32.96 -78.70
N ARG A 50 -21.41 -32.93 -78.36
CA ARG A 50 -20.33 -32.97 -79.35
C ARG A 50 -20.36 -34.27 -80.14
N MET A 51 -20.46 -35.40 -79.46
CA MET A 51 -20.52 -36.71 -80.09
C MET A 51 -21.77 -36.86 -80.97
N GLU A 52 -22.93 -36.39 -80.51
CA GLU A 52 -24.17 -36.35 -81.28
C GLU A 52 -24.01 -35.59 -82.60
N ARG A 53 -23.45 -34.37 -82.56
CA ARG A 53 -23.22 -33.56 -83.77
C ARG A 53 -22.27 -34.20 -84.77
N GLU A 54 -21.24 -34.88 -84.27
CA GLU A 54 -20.29 -35.57 -85.15
C GLU A 54 -20.85 -36.86 -85.77
N LEU A 55 -21.93 -37.42 -85.21
CA LEU A 55 -22.64 -38.58 -85.77
C LEU A 55 -23.68 -38.19 -86.83
N ASP A 56 -24.00 -36.89 -86.95
CA ASP A 56 -25.00 -36.33 -87.88
C ASP A 56 -26.31 -37.15 -87.90
N LEU A 57 -26.77 -37.55 -86.71
CA LEU A 57 -27.97 -38.38 -86.56
C LEU A 57 -29.21 -37.60 -87.01
N PRO A 58 -29.98 -38.07 -88.01
CA PRO A 58 -31.26 -37.45 -88.35
C PRO A 58 -32.18 -37.53 -87.14
N CYS A 59 -32.73 -36.40 -86.72
CA CYS A 59 -33.55 -36.32 -85.51
C CYS A 59 -34.73 -37.30 -85.58
N VAL A 60 -34.64 -38.41 -84.85
CA VAL A 60 -35.76 -39.34 -84.71
C VAL A 60 -36.70 -38.75 -83.65
N SER A 61 -37.71 -37.99 -84.09
CA SER A 61 -38.77 -37.56 -83.19
C SER A 61 -39.58 -38.80 -82.76
N MET A 62 -39.41 -39.25 -81.52
CA MET A 62 -40.25 -40.29 -80.94
C MET A 62 -41.48 -39.64 -80.28
N ASN A 63 -42.67 -40.09 -80.66
CA ASN A 63 -43.91 -39.66 -80.03
C ASN A 63 -44.04 -40.31 -78.65
N VAL A 64 -43.76 -39.55 -77.60
CA VAL A 64 -43.91 -39.99 -76.22
C VAL A 64 -45.35 -39.75 -75.76
N SER A 65 -46.09 -40.82 -75.50
CA SER A 65 -47.42 -40.74 -74.90
C SER A 65 -47.34 -40.80 -73.38
N GLY A 66 -47.22 -39.62 -72.76
CA GLY A 66 -47.45 -39.37 -71.34
C GLY A 66 -46.31 -39.78 -70.40
N ALA A 67 -45.87 -38.85 -69.54
CA ALA A 67 -45.56 -39.16 -68.14
C ALA A 67 -45.34 -37.89 -67.31
N THR A 68 -45.99 -37.87 -66.16
CA THR A 68 -45.76 -36.92 -65.05
C THR A 68 -45.18 -37.66 -63.82
N ALA A 69 -44.71 -38.89 -63.99
CA ALA A 69 -44.23 -39.78 -62.91
C ALA A 69 -42.93 -40.52 -63.33
N PRO A 70 -42.07 -40.92 -62.36
CA PRO A 70 -40.82 -41.62 -62.65
C PRO A 70 -41.05 -42.97 -63.35
N TRP A 71 -40.23 -43.24 -64.37
CA TRP A 71 -40.41 -44.37 -65.27
C TRP A 71 -40.10 -45.69 -64.56
N THR A 72 -41.08 -46.58 -64.48
CA THR A 72 -40.91 -47.90 -63.83
C THR A 72 -40.81 -49.04 -64.84
N ARG A 73 -41.32 -48.84 -66.07
CA ARG A 73 -41.26 -49.82 -67.16
C ARG A 73 -41.15 -49.10 -68.50
N LEU A 74 -40.15 -49.46 -69.29
CA LEU A 74 -39.91 -48.97 -70.65
C LEU A 74 -40.23 -50.09 -71.63
N SER A 75 -41.00 -49.83 -72.68
CA SER A 75 -41.31 -50.82 -73.71
C SER A 75 -40.78 -50.33 -75.05
N VAL A 76 -39.74 -50.98 -75.58
CA VAL A 76 -39.13 -50.62 -76.86
C VAL A 76 -39.68 -51.56 -77.92
N LYS A 77 -40.34 -51.00 -78.93
CA LYS A 77 -40.81 -51.74 -80.10
C LYS A 77 -39.77 -51.63 -81.21
N THR A 78 -39.12 -52.73 -81.52
CA THR A 78 -38.25 -52.86 -82.70
C THR A 78 -38.93 -53.70 -83.77
N GLU A 79 -38.34 -53.75 -84.96
CA GLU A 79 -38.75 -54.64 -86.05
C GLU A 79 -38.72 -56.13 -85.67
N PHE A 80 -38.00 -56.47 -84.59
CA PHE A 80 -37.86 -57.83 -84.07
C PHE A 80 -38.79 -58.15 -82.89
N GLY A 81 -39.63 -57.20 -82.45
CA GLY A 81 -40.60 -57.40 -81.37
C GLY A 81 -40.62 -56.28 -80.33
N THR A 82 -41.48 -56.43 -79.32
CA THR A 82 -41.57 -55.52 -78.18
C THR A 82 -40.75 -56.07 -77.03
N LYS A 83 -39.79 -55.30 -76.52
CA LYS A 83 -38.98 -55.66 -75.35
C LYS A 83 -39.26 -54.70 -74.20
N ASP A 84 -39.63 -55.26 -73.06
CA ASP A 84 -39.89 -54.52 -71.83
C ASP A 84 -38.65 -54.49 -70.93
N TYR A 85 -38.30 -53.31 -70.46
CA TYR A 85 -37.19 -53.03 -69.57
C TYR A 85 -37.70 -52.45 -68.25
N VAL A 86 -37.12 -52.92 -67.15
CA VAL A 86 -37.40 -52.39 -65.81
C VAL A 86 -36.30 -51.38 -65.49
N VAL A 87 -36.69 -50.11 -65.41
CA VAL A 87 -35.76 -49.01 -65.12
C VAL A 87 -35.65 -48.85 -63.60
N ASP A 88 -34.41 -48.80 -63.08
CA ASP A 88 -34.18 -48.51 -61.68
C ASP A 88 -34.46 -47.02 -61.41
N VAL A 89 -35.55 -46.75 -60.68
CA VAL A 89 -36.00 -45.40 -60.31
C VAL A 89 -34.89 -44.57 -59.65
N LYS A 90 -33.99 -45.18 -58.89
CA LYS A 90 -32.87 -44.45 -58.24
C LYS A 90 -31.81 -44.01 -59.23
N LYS A 91 -31.59 -44.78 -60.30
CA LYS A 91 -30.66 -44.43 -61.39
C LYS A 91 -31.30 -43.41 -62.33
N ASP A 92 -32.60 -43.57 -62.60
CA ASP A 92 -33.40 -42.65 -63.42
C ASP A 92 -33.35 -41.21 -62.89
N LEU A 93 -33.51 -41.03 -61.58
CA LEU A 93 -33.41 -39.72 -60.91
C LEU A 93 -32.03 -39.06 -61.02
N LYS A 94 -30.99 -39.83 -61.34
CA LYS A 94 -29.61 -39.36 -61.50
C LYS A 94 -29.19 -39.30 -62.98
N ASN A 95 -30.14 -39.47 -63.90
CA ASN A 95 -29.86 -39.33 -65.32
C ASN A 95 -29.52 -37.87 -65.68
N ILE A 96 -28.65 -37.69 -66.66
CA ILE A 96 -28.25 -36.35 -67.12
C ILE A 96 -29.38 -35.58 -67.81
N SER A 97 -30.35 -36.29 -68.40
CA SER A 97 -31.54 -35.71 -69.00
C SER A 97 -32.80 -36.39 -68.45
N SER A 98 -33.85 -35.59 -68.28
CA SER A 98 -35.19 -36.07 -67.96
C SER A 98 -36.04 -36.29 -69.21
N ASP A 99 -35.66 -35.69 -70.34
CA ASP A 99 -36.38 -35.86 -71.60
C ASP A 99 -36.06 -37.22 -72.22
N PHE A 100 -37.12 -37.94 -72.57
CA PHE A 100 -37.02 -39.27 -73.15
C PHE A 100 -36.36 -39.24 -74.54
N ASN A 101 -36.61 -38.21 -75.33
CA ASN A 101 -36.03 -38.09 -76.67
C ASN A 101 -34.51 -37.85 -76.59
N GLU A 102 -34.07 -36.93 -75.74
CA GLU A 102 -32.64 -36.71 -75.47
C GLU A 102 -31.96 -37.98 -74.93
N ARG A 103 -32.61 -38.71 -74.00
CA ARG A 103 -32.04 -39.97 -73.48
C ARG A 103 -31.93 -41.07 -74.54
N SER A 104 -32.90 -41.15 -75.43
CA SER A 104 -32.87 -42.11 -76.55
C SER A 104 -31.70 -41.81 -77.50
N LEU A 105 -31.47 -40.53 -77.80
CA LEU A 105 -30.29 -40.10 -78.57
C LEU A 105 -28.99 -40.42 -77.83
N HIS A 106 -28.92 -40.17 -76.52
CA HIS A 106 -27.76 -40.52 -75.72
C HIS A 106 -27.44 -42.03 -75.76
N SER A 107 -28.46 -42.91 -75.70
CA SER A 107 -28.27 -44.35 -75.84
C SER A 107 -27.61 -44.72 -77.18
N VAL A 108 -28.08 -44.13 -78.29
CA VAL A 108 -27.51 -44.36 -79.62
C VAL A 108 -26.06 -43.86 -79.69
N VAL A 109 -25.81 -42.65 -79.20
CA VAL A 109 -24.46 -42.05 -79.20
C VAL A 109 -23.48 -42.88 -78.37
N CYS A 110 -23.90 -43.40 -77.22
CA CYS A 110 -23.05 -44.24 -76.37
C CYS A 110 -22.70 -45.59 -77.01
N VAL A 111 -23.59 -46.17 -77.82
CA VAL A 111 -23.33 -47.40 -78.58
C VAL A 111 -22.33 -47.15 -79.71
N GLU A 112 -22.50 -46.06 -80.46
CA GLU A 112 -21.70 -45.77 -81.66
C GLU A 112 -20.31 -45.22 -81.35
N LYS A 113 -20.17 -44.31 -80.37
CA LYS A 113 -18.90 -43.57 -80.15
C LYS A 113 -18.13 -43.90 -78.87
N GLN A 114 -18.72 -44.62 -77.92
CA GLN A 114 -18.17 -44.95 -76.58
C GLN A 114 -17.58 -43.74 -75.83
N LEU A 115 -18.12 -43.45 -74.65
CA LEU A 115 -17.66 -42.33 -73.84
C LEU A 115 -16.27 -42.60 -73.24
N SER A 116 -15.27 -41.79 -73.62
CA SER A 116 -13.90 -41.90 -73.09
C SER A 116 -13.73 -41.18 -71.75
N ALA A 117 -13.24 -41.91 -70.74
CA ALA A 117 -12.98 -41.36 -69.41
C ALA A 117 -11.88 -40.27 -69.42
N ASP A 118 -10.84 -40.46 -70.23
CA ASP A 118 -9.72 -39.52 -70.36
C ASP A 118 -10.13 -38.20 -71.02
N THR A 119 -10.99 -38.26 -72.03
CA THR A 119 -11.52 -37.06 -72.68
C THR A 119 -12.37 -36.25 -71.72
N LEU A 120 -13.26 -36.91 -70.98
CA LEU A 120 -14.10 -36.23 -69.99
C LEU A 120 -13.29 -35.64 -68.83
N LYS A 121 -12.25 -36.36 -68.35
CA LYS A 121 -11.33 -35.83 -67.33
C LYS A 121 -10.64 -34.57 -67.81
N ARG A 122 -10.15 -34.53 -69.05
CA ARG A 122 -9.49 -33.37 -69.64
C ARG A 122 -10.43 -32.17 -69.73
N ILE A 123 -11.63 -32.35 -70.29
CA ILE A 123 -12.64 -31.27 -70.40
C ILE A 123 -13.03 -30.75 -69.01
N TRP A 124 -13.24 -31.64 -68.05
CA TRP A 124 -13.58 -31.25 -66.69
C TRP A 124 -12.42 -30.53 -65.99
N ALA A 125 -11.18 -31.03 -66.11
CA ALA A 125 -9.99 -30.39 -65.55
C ALA A 125 -9.76 -28.99 -66.15
N ASP A 126 -9.97 -28.82 -67.45
CA ASP A 126 -9.88 -27.52 -68.11
C ASP A 126 -10.96 -26.55 -67.61
N SER A 127 -12.19 -27.04 -67.43
CA SER A 127 -13.30 -26.26 -66.87
C SER A 127 -13.03 -25.79 -65.43
N LEU A 128 -12.46 -26.67 -64.60
CA LEU A 128 -12.03 -26.34 -63.23
C LEU A 128 -10.92 -25.29 -63.24
N ARG A 129 -9.94 -25.42 -64.15
CA ARG A 129 -8.83 -24.46 -64.29
C ARG A 129 -9.32 -23.08 -64.68
N MET A 130 -10.31 -22.98 -65.58
CA MET A 130 -10.93 -21.70 -65.97
C MET A 130 -11.64 -21.01 -64.80
N ARG A 131 -12.15 -21.79 -63.83
CA ARG A 131 -12.73 -21.28 -62.58
C ARG A 131 -11.71 -21.13 -61.45
N HIS A 132 -10.42 -21.27 -61.75
CA HIS A 132 -9.32 -21.22 -60.78
C HIS A 132 -9.42 -22.25 -59.64
N ILE A 133 -10.13 -23.37 -59.85
CA ILE A 133 -10.23 -24.46 -58.89
C ILE A 133 -9.06 -25.43 -59.10
N VAL A 134 -8.22 -25.59 -58.08
CA VAL A 134 -7.05 -26.48 -58.12
C VAL A 134 -7.40 -27.81 -57.47
N ALA A 135 -7.72 -28.83 -58.25
CA ALA A 135 -8.03 -30.16 -57.72
C ALA A 135 -7.53 -31.27 -58.65
N LYS A 136 -7.22 -32.43 -58.09
CA LYS A 136 -6.95 -33.63 -58.85
C LYS A 136 -8.29 -34.29 -59.18
N THR A 137 -8.52 -34.54 -60.46
CA THR A 137 -9.73 -35.17 -60.97
C THR A 137 -9.44 -36.56 -61.50
N SER A 138 -10.43 -37.45 -61.36
CA SER A 138 -10.48 -38.71 -62.08
C SER A 138 -11.92 -38.96 -62.52
N VAL A 139 -12.09 -39.68 -63.62
CA VAL A 139 -13.38 -40.08 -64.17
C VAL A 139 -13.33 -41.58 -64.37
N GLN A 140 -14.43 -42.23 -64.02
CA GLN A 140 -14.67 -43.63 -64.32
C GLN A 140 -15.97 -43.73 -65.12
N VAL A 141 -15.90 -44.42 -66.25
CA VAL A 141 -17.05 -44.75 -67.09
C VAL A 141 -17.27 -46.25 -66.98
N VAL A 142 -18.47 -46.64 -66.60
CA VAL A 142 -18.87 -48.03 -66.49
C VAL A 142 -20.04 -48.27 -67.41
N THR A 143 -19.85 -49.07 -68.44
CA THR A 143 -20.91 -49.45 -69.38
C THR A 143 -21.42 -50.86 -69.05
N ALA A 144 -22.74 -51.01 -68.99
CA ALA A 144 -23.40 -52.30 -68.88
C ALA A 144 -23.94 -52.67 -70.28
N ASP A 145 -23.36 -53.71 -70.88
CA ASP A 145 -23.91 -54.26 -72.13
C ASP A 145 -25.24 -54.98 -71.86
N SER A 146 -26.05 -55.15 -72.90
CA SER A 146 -27.28 -55.94 -72.97
C SER A 146 -27.14 -57.38 -72.43
N SER A 147 -25.91 -57.89 -72.35
CA SER A 147 -25.49 -59.16 -71.74
C SER A 147 -25.21 -59.09 -70.22
N LYS A 148 -25.38 -57.92 -69.59
CA LYS A 148 -24.95 -57.56 -68.21
C LYS A 148 -23.44 -57.59 -67.96
N CYS A 149 -22.61 -57.69 -69.01
CA CYS A 149 -21.17 -57.54 -68.88
C CYS A 149 -20.82 -56.08 -68.56
N ILE A 150 -20.06 -55.88 -67.49
CA ILE A 150 -19.65 -54.57 -66.99
C ILE A 150 -18.26 -54.25 -67.52
N ARG A 151 -18.11 -53.22 -68.36
CA ARG A 151 -16.81 -52.71 -68.79
C ARG A 151 -16.52 -51.41 -68.04
N SER A 152 -15.46 -51.40 -67.23
CA SER A 152 -15.02 -50.22 -66.50
C SER A 152 -13.77 -49.62 -67.15
N GLU A 153 -13.86 -48.36 -67.58
CA GLU A 153 -12.74 -47.56 -68.06
C GLU A 153 -12.48 -46.43 -67.06
N GLY A 154 -11.28 -46.39 -66.48
CA GLY A 154 -10.87 -45.39 -65.50
C GLY A 154 -9.69 -44.58 -66.01
N SER A 155 -9.67 -43.29 -65.72
CA SER A 155 -8.60 -42.40 -66.17
C SER A 155 -7.34 -42.39 -65.27
N CYS A 156 -7.33 -43.12 -64.15
CA CYS A 156 -6.20 -43.31 -63.22
C CYS A 156 -6.42 -44.55 -62.32
N ASP A 157 -5.35 -45.10 -61.74
CA ASP A 157 -5.44 -46.09 -60.65
C ASP A 157 -6.15 -45.49 -59.42
N ASN A 158 -7.17 -46.19 -58.91
CA ASN A 158 -8.19 -45.69 -57.99
C ASN A 158 -7.70 -45.43 -56.56
N ASP A 159 -6.44 -45.73 -56.21
CA ASP A 159 -5.92 -45.72 -54.84
C ASP A 159 -5.94 -44.34 -54.14
N CYS A 160 -6.14 -43.25 -54.88
CA CYS A 160 -6.14 -41.89 -54.34
C CYS A 160 -7.51 -41.32 -53.95
N PHE A 161 -8.62 -42.02 -54.23
CA PHE A 161 -9.96 -41.46 -54.07
C PHE A 161 -10.86 -42.34 -53.20
N VAL A 162 -11.45 -41.75 -52.14
CA VAL A 162 -12.29 -42.49 -51.17
C VAL A 162 -13.74 -42.64 -51.65
N SER A 163 -14.28 -41.65 -52.36
CA SER A 163 -15.66 -41.68 -52.88
C SER A 163 -15.86 -40.73 -54.06
N PRO A 164 -16.78 -41.03 -54.98
CA PRO A 164 -17.13 -40.13 -56.08
C PRO A 164 -17.86 -38.89 -55.56
N ILE A 165 -17.57 -37.73 -56.15
CA ILE A 165 -18.30 -36.49 -55.85
C ILE A 165 -19.71 -36.51 -56.43
N TRP A 166 -19.89 -37.21 -57.55
CA TRP A 166 -21.15 -37.39 -58.23
C TRP A 166 -21.12 -38.63 -59.12
N ILE A 167 -22.29 -39.27 -59.27
CA ILE A 167 -22.53 -40.37 -60.19
C ILE A 167 -23.72 -39.96 -61.07
N ALA A 168 -23.49 -39.93 -62.38
CA ALA A 168 -24.51 -39.63 -63.38
C ALA A 168 -24.78 -40.87 -64.22
N TYR A 169 -26.02 -41.03 -64.67
CA TYR A 169 -26.40 -42.06 -65.63
C TYR A 169 -26.74 -41.46 -66.98
N VAL A 170 -26.43 -42.20 -68.04
CA VAL A 170 -26.69 -41.81 -69.43
C VAL A 170 -27.44 -42.94 -70.13
N GLY A 171 -28.42 -42.56 -70.96
CA GLY A 171 -29.25 -43.46 -71.75
C GLY A 171 -30.63 -43.75 -71.16
N ASN A 172 -31.46 -44.46 -71.92
CA ASN A 172 -32.83 -44.82 -71.53
C ASN A 172 -32.86 -45.84 -70.40
N GLU A 173 -31.96 -46.82 -70.39
CA GLU A 173 -31.87 -47.87 -69.37
C GLU A 173 -30.85 -47.56 -68.26
N CYS A 174 -30.26 -46.36 -68.31
CA CYS A 174 -29.13 -45.96 -67.44
C CYS A 174 -27.94 -46.92 -67.61
N GLU A 175 -27.68 -47.33 -68.86
CA GLU A 175 -26.69 -48.32 -69.27
C GLU A 175 -25.25 -47.83 -69.13
N VAL A 176 -25.03 -46.51 -69.10
CA VAL A 176 -23.71 -45.92 -68.83
C VAL A 176 -23.74 -45.19 -67.50
N GLU A 177 -22.89 -45.62 -66.57
CA GLU A 177 -22.62 -44.95 -65.31
C GLU A 177 -21.32 -44.15 -65.42
N VAL A 178 -21.39 -42.85 -65.14
CA VAL A 178 -20.23 -41.95 -65.15
C VAL A 178 -20.01 -41.41 -63.74
N ALA A 179 -18.91 -41.83 -63.13
CA ALA A 179 -18.51 -41.39 -61.79
C ALA A 179 -17.36 -40.37 -61.87
N GLY A 180 -17.58 -39.20 -61.27
CA GLY A 180 -16.57 -38.16 -61.12
C GLY A 180 -15.91 -38.25 -59.75
N PHE A 181 -14.58 -38.23 -59.70
CA PHE A 181 -13.79 -38.21 -58.47
C PHE A 181 -13.00 -36.91 -58.36
N LEU A 182 -13.05 -36.29 -57.19
CA LEU A 182 -12.38 -35.05 -56.88
C LEU A 182 -11.58 -35.20 -55.59
N SER A 183 -10.28 -34.98 -55.65
CA SER A 183 -9.43 -34.84 -54.48
C SER A 183 -8.77 -33.47 -54.48
N SER A 184 -8.97 -32.76 -53.38
CA SER A 184 -8.45 -31.41 -53.16
C SER A 184 -7.60 -31.41 -51.91
N THR A 185 -6.50 -30.66 -51.94
CA THR A 185 -5.71 -30.41 -50.73
C THR A 185 -6.37 -29.30 -49.91
N CYS A 186 -6.04 -29.20 -48.61
CA CYS A 186 -6.53 -28.10 -47.78
C CYS A 186 -6.15 -26.72 -48.37
N TRP A 187 -4.99 -26.63 -49.02
CA TRP A 187 -4.52 -25.41 -49.66
C TRP A 187 -5.40 -24.99 -50.85
N SER A 188 -5.91 -25.96 -51.61
CA SER A 188 -6.85 -25.69 -52.71
C SER A 188 -8.12 -25.00 -52.24
N VAL A 189 -8.68 -25.46 -51.12
CA VAL A 189 -9.91 -24.88 -50.52
C VAL A 189 -9.64 -23.47 -49.99
N ILE A 190 -8.49 -23.26 -49.35
CA ILE A 190 -8.09 -21.93 -48.88
C ILE A 190 -7.91 -20.96 -50.05
N ARG A 191 -7.30 -21.43 -51.15
CA ARG A 191 -7.09 -20.61 -52.36
C ARG A 191 -8.41 -20.22 -53.01
N TYR A 192 -9.39 -21.12 -53.04
CA TYR A 192 -10.72 -20.87 -53.60
C TYR A 192 -11.42 -19.67 -52.93
N SER A 193 -11.34 -19.56 -51.60
CA SER A 193 -11.90 -18.43 -50.84
C SER A 193 -10.81 -17.59 -50.17
N SER A 194 -9.74 -17.26 -50.91
CA SER A 194 -8.54 -16.63 -50.36
C SER A 194 -8.80 -15.29 -49.65
N SER A 195 -9.74 -14.48 -50.15
CA SER A 195 -10.13 -13.20 -49.54
C SER A 195 -10.60 -13.35 -48.09
N SER A 196 -11.47 -14.34 -47.81
CA SER A 196 -11.99 -14.59 -46.47
C SER A 196 -10.88 -14.97 -45.48
N PHE A 197 -9.94 -15.83 -45.88
CA PHE A 197 -8.84 -16.24 -45.01
C PHE A 197 -7.84 -15.11 -44.76
N VAL A 198 -7.55 -14.28 -45.77
CA VAL A 198 -6.71 -13.09 -45.62
C VAL A 198 -7.34 -12.11 -44.63
N LEU A 199 -8.66 -11.88 -44.68
CA LEU A 199 -9.36 -11.03 -43.73
C LEU A 199 -9.30 -11.58 -42.30
N ILE A 200 -9.51 -12.88 -42.12
CA ILE A 200 -9.42 -13.51 -40.79
C ILE A 200 -8.01 -13.32 -40.21
N VAL A 201 -6.96 -13.60 -40.98
CA VAL A 201 -5.56 -13.42 -40.54
C VAL A 201 -5.22 -11.94 -40.29
N GLY A 202 -5.73 -11.03 -41.12
CA GLY A 202 -5.53 -9.59 -40.92
C GLY A 202 -6.16 -9.09 -39.63
N VAL A 203 -7.42 -9.47 -39.37
CA VAL A 203 -8.14 -9.08 -38.15
C VAL A 203 -7.50 -9.69 -36.90
N THR A 204 -7.06 -10.94 -36.94
CA THR A 204 -6.35 -11.54 -35.79
C THR A 204 -5.05 -10.82 -35.49
N PHE A 205 -4.28 -10.46 -36.51
CA PHE A 205 -3.04 -9.72 -36.32
C PHE A 205 -3.29 -8.35 -35.70
N ILE A 206 -4.32 -7.63 -36.16
CA ILE A 206 -4.73 -6.33 -35.59
C ILE A 206 -5.14 -6.49 -34.12
N LEU A 207 -5.93 -7.51 -33.78
CA LEU A 207 -6.35 -7.76 -32.40
C LEU A 207 -5.16 -8.11 -31.49
N ILE A 208 -4.23 -8.95 -31.96
CA ILE A 208 -3.01 -9.29 -31.21
C ILE A 208 -2.15 -8.03 -30.98
N ALA A 209 -1.96 -7.21 -32.01
CA ALA A 209 -1.23 -5.94 -31.89
C ALA A 209 -1.91 -4.98 -30.91
N PHE A 210 -3.25 -4.92 -30.91
CA PHE A 210 -4.02 -4.13 -29.94
C PHE A 210 -3.82 -4.63 -28.50
N PHE A 211 -3.92 -5.94 -28.26
CA PHE A 211 -3.64 -6.52 -26.93
C PHE A 211 -2.22 -6.23 -26.46
N TYR A 212 -1.24 -6.34 -27.36
CA TYR A 212 0.14 -5.98 -27.08
C TYR A 212 0.31 -4.50 -26.74
N TYR A 213 -0.35 -3.61 -27.50
CA TYR A 213 -0.33 -2.17 -27.25
C TYR A 213 -0.92 -1.84 -25.87
N VAL A 214 -2.10 -2.38 -25.54
CA VAL A 214 -2.74 -2.19 -24.23
C VAL A 214 -1.85 -2.70 -23.09
N TYR A 215 -1.20 -3.85 -23.28
CA TYR A 215 -0.22 -4.37 -22.32
C TYR A 215 0.95 -3.40 -22.12
N LYS A 216 1.51 -2.87 -23.20
CA LYS A 216 2.63 -1.92 -23.15
C LYS A 216 2.26 -0.63 -22.43
N VAL A 217 1.08 -0.06 -22.72
CA VAL A 217 0.56 1.14 -22.05
C VAL A 217 0.37 0.88 -20.55
N LYS A 218 -0.27 -0.24 -20.19
CA LYS A 218 -0.50 -0.58 -18.79
C LYS A 218 0.79 -0.83 -18.02
N LYS A 219 1.80 -1.45 -18.65
CA LYS A 219 3.12 -1.63 -18.06
C LYS A 219 3.80 -0.28 -17.78
N ARG A 220 3.77 0.63 -18.76
CA ARG A 220 4.32 1.99 -18.60
C ARG A 220 3.67 2.77 -17.45
N LEU A 221 2.36 2.63 -17.29
CA LEU A 221 1.62 3.27 -16.20
C LEU A 221 2.03 2.73 -14.82
N SER A 222 2.17 1.40 -14.71
CA SER A 222 2.64 0.77 -13.46
C SER A 222 4.08 1.15 -13.13
N ASP A 223 4.97 1.21 -14.13
CA ASP A 223 6.36 1.64 -13.92
C ASP A 223 6.41 3.11 -13.43
N SER A 224 5.57 4.00 -13.97
CA SER A 224 5.51 5.40 -13.52
C SER A 224 4.93 5.56 -12.10
N GLU A 225 3.97 4.72 -11.72
CA GLU A 225 3.37 4.74 -10.38
C GLU A 225 4.40 4.34 -9.30
N VAL A 226 5.21 3.31 -9.59
CA VAL A 226 6.32 2.88 -8.72
C VAL A 226 7.39 3.97 -8.62
N GLU A 227 7.72 4.65 -9.72
CA GLU A 227 8.68 5.75 -9.71
C GLU A 227 8.18 6.94 -8.88
N GLU A 228 6.89 7.25 -8.94
CA GLU A 228 6.27 8.31 -8.13
C GLU A 228 6.29 7.95 -6.62
N GLU A 229 6.00 6.71 -6.25
CA GLU A 229 6.12 6.24 -4.86
C GLU A 229 7.55 6.33 -4.33
N LEU A 230 8.54 5.91 -5.14
CA LEU A 230 9.95 5.99 -4.78
C LEU A 230 10.39 7.46 -4.58
N LEU A 231 9.90 8.38 -5.41
CA LEU A 231 10.17 9.81 -5.28
C LEU A 231 9.57 10.38 -4.00
N LYS A 232 8.34 9.98 -3.64
CA LYS A 232 7.70 10.38 -2.38
C LYS A 232 8.50 9.91 -1.16
N GLU A 233 8.95 8.66 -1.15
CA GLU A 233 9.77 8.13 -0.05
C GLU A 233 11.10 8.88 0.09
N ARG A 234 11.77 9.22 -1.03
CA ARG A 234 13.01 10.03 -0.98
C ARG A 234 12.75 11.45 -0.45
N LEU A 235 11.67 12.08 -0.88
CA LEU A 235 11.27 13.42 -0.42
C LEU A 235 10.96 13.43 1.07
N GLU A 236 10.31 12.38 1.58
CA GLU A 236 10.01 12.24 3.01
C GLU A 236 11.29 12.08 3.84
N LYS A 237 12.23 11.23 3.40
CA LYS A 237 13.55 11.10 4.03
C LYS A 237 14.36 12.40 4.03
N GLU A 238 14.33 13.15 2.94
CA GLU A 238 14.97 14.48 2.89
C GLU A 238 14.28 15.45 3.86
N ARG A 239 12.94 15.47 3.92
CA ARG A 239 12.18 16.31 4.85
C ARG A 239 12.52 15.99 6.31
N GLU A 240 12.58 14.71 6.69
CA GLU A 240 13.00 14.28 8.03
C GLU A 240 14.43 14.77 8.35
N ARG A 241 15.34 14.68 7.38
CA ARG A 241 16.72 15.17 7.54
C ARG A 241 16.76 16.69 7.76
N TYR A 242 15.93 17.45 7.05
CA TYR A 242 15.80 18.90 7.27
C TYR A 242 15.23 19.21 8.66
N GLN A 243 14.26 18.46 9.15
CA GLN A 243 13.70 18.64 10.49
C GLN A 243 14.74 18.36 11.59
N ASP A 244 15.52 17.29 11.48
CA ASP A 244 16.64 16.99 12.40
C ASP A 244 17.70 18.10 12.39
N LEU A 245 18.04 18.62 11.21
CA LEU A 245 18.96 19.76 11.09
C LEU A 245 18.40 21.04 11.73
N GLU A 246 17.11 21.30 11.60
CA GLU A 246 16.44 22.44 12.21
C GLU A 246 16.33 22.31 13.73
N GLU A 247 16.11 21.10 14.26
CA GLU A 247 16.18 20.82 15.69
C GLU A 247 17.59 21.01 16.24
N LYS A 248 18.62 20.49 15.57
CA LYS A 248 20.02 20.73 15.95
C LYS A 248 20.37 22.21 15.93
N ARG A 249 19.93 22.97 14.91
CA ARG A 249 20.10 24.42 14.87
C ARG A 249 19.47 25.08 16.09
N ARG A 250 18.22 24.74 16.42
CA ARG A 250 17.53 25.28 17.61
C ARG A 250 18.25 24.93 18.91
N GLN A 251 18.79 23.71 19.04
CA GLN A 251 19.60 23.32 20.19
C GLN A 251 20.88 24.15 20.30
N TYR A 252 21.60 24.36 19.20
CA TYR A 252 22.79 25.22 19.20
C TYR A 252 22.47 26.68 19.54
N GLU A 253 21.37 27.22 19.01
CA GLU A 253 20.90 28.58 19.35
C GLU A 253 20.57 28.70 20.85
N GLN A 254 19.93 27.69 21.44
CA GLN A 254 19.68 27.65 22.88
C GLN A 254 20.98 27.60 23.70
N GLN A 255 21.94 26.76 23.31
CA GLN A 255 23.25 26.70 23.95
C GLN A 255 23.98 28.05 23.88
N LEU A 256 23.96 28.70 22.71
CA LEU A 256 24.60 29.99 22.51
C LEU A 256 23.96 31.08 23.39
N ASN A 257 22.63 31.10 23.49
CA ASN A 257 21.91 32.02 24.36
C ASN A 257 22.24 31.82 25.84
N LEU A 258 22.35 30.56 26.29
CA LEU A 258 22.76 30.24 27.66
C LEU A 258 24.19 30.71 27.94
N LEU A 259 25.13 30.45 27.03
CA LEU A 259 26.51 30.93 27.14
C LEU A 259 26.57 32.47 27.19
N GLN A 260 25.83 33.15 26.32
CA GLN A 260 25.75 34.61 26.36
C GLN A 260 25.14 35.14 27.67
N GLN A 261 24.17 34.43 28.24
CA GLN A 261 23.58 34.80 29.52
C GLN A 261 24.58 34.59 30.66
N GLU A 262 25.34 33.50 30.65
CA GLU A 262 26.40 33.24 31.62
C GLU A 262 27.51 34.28 31.53
N GLU A 263 27.97 34.63 30.33
CA GLU A 263 28.94 35.71 30.12
C GLU A 263 28.42 37.06 30.64
N LYS A 264 27.14 37.38 30.36
CA LYS A 264 26.51 38.60 30.89
C LYS A 264 26.45 38.60 32.42
N MET A 265 26.18 37.46 33.05
CA MET A 265 26.20 37.31 34.51
C MET A 265 27.61 37.51 35.06
N ARG A 266 28.63 36.87 34.47
CA ARG A 266 30.03 37.05 34.86
C ARG A 266 30.50 38.50 34.72
N ILE A 267 30.10 39.20 33.66
CA ILE A 267 30.41 40.62 33.47
C ILE A 267 29.78 41.47 34.59
N ARG A 268 28.54 41.19 34.98
CA ARG A 268 27.87 41.89 36.11
C ARG A 268 28.58 41.63 37.43
N GLU A 269 28.91 40.37 37.72
CA GLU A 269 29.65 40.01 38.93
C GLU A 269 31.02 40.69 38.98
N LEU A 270 31.75 40.72 37.86
CA LEU A 270 33.01 41.44 37.73
C LEU A 270 32.83 42.95 37.94
N SER A 271 31.76 43.56 37.43
CA SER A 271 31.48 44.98 37.67
C SER A 271 31.18 45.28 39.14
N ASP A 272 30.42 44.42 39.82
CA ASP A 272 30.09 44.58 41.24
C ASP A 272 31.34 44.43 42.12
N LEU A 273 32.19 43.44 41.80
CA LEU A 273 33.48 43.26 42.47
C LEU A 273 34.40 44.45 42.25
N ARG A 274 34.43 45.01 41.04
CA ARG A 274 35.21 46.22 40.73
C ARG A 274 34.74 47.42 41.54
N GLU A 275 33.44 47.61 41.69
CA GLU A 275 32.90 48.73 42.49
C GLU A 275 33.20 48.54 43.99
N LYS A 276 33.08 47.31 44.51
CA LYS A 276 33.51 46.98 45.88
C LYS A 276 35.00 47.22 46.09
N HIS A 277 35.84 46.88 45.12
CA HIS A 277 37.28 47.16 45.18
C HIS A 277 37.54 48.65 45.25
N LYS A 278 36.89 49.44 44.37
CA LYS A 278 37.00 50.90 44.35
C LYS A 278 36.55 51.53 45.67
N GLN A 279 35.48 51.04 46.29
CA GLN A 279 35.04 51.47 47.61
C GLN A 279 36.08 51.16 48.70
N LYS A 280 36.68 49.96 48.66
CA LYS A 280 37.76 49.60 49.59
C LYS A 280 39.01 50.45 49.38
N GLU A 281 39.39 50.75 48.15
CA GLU A 281 40.51 51.65 47.85
C GLU A 281 40.25 53.05 48.42
N ALA A 282 39.05 53.60 48.24
CA ALA A 282 38.67 54.87 48.84
C ALA A 282 38.70 54.83 50.39
N GLN A 283 38.26 53.74 51.01
CA GLN A 283 38.36 53.56 52.46
C GLN A 283 39.83 53.50 52.93
N ILE A 284 40.71 52.81 52.20
CA ILE A 284 42.15 52.76 52.50
C ILE A 284 42.76 54.16 52.38
N GLU A 285 42.38 54.93 51.37
CA GLU A 285 42.87 56.30 51.19
C GLU A 285 42.46 57.20 52.36
N ILE A 286 41.18 57.18 52.76
CA ILE A 286 40.68 57.90 53.96
C ILE A 286 41.47 57.49 55.20
N LEU A 287 41.63 56.18 55.43
CA LEU A 287 42.32 55.65 56.60
C LEU A 287 43.82 56.02 56.59
N SER A 288 44.42 56.16 55.42
CA SER A 288 45.80 56.64 55.26
C SER A 288 45.95 58.12 55.63
N VAL A 289 44.95 58.95 55.30
CA VAL A 289 44.88 60.37 55.67
C VAL A 289 44.66 60.53 57.16
N GLU A 290 43.74 59.77 57.76
CA GLU A 290 43.53 59.75 59.21
C GLU A 290 44.77 59.29 59.98
N LYS A 291 45.47 58.27 59.48
CA LYS A 291 46.74 57.82 60.06
C LYS A 291 47.82 58.91 60.02
N LYS A 292 47.88 59.72 58.95
CA LYS A 292 48.78 60.89 58.89
C LYS A 292 48.37 61.94 59.94
N ARG A 293 47.09 62.28 60.03
CA ARG A 293 46.56 63.23 61.03
C ARG A 293 46.80 62.77 62.47
N SER A 294 46.62 61.48 62.75
CA SER A 294 46.89 60.89 64.07
C SER A 294 48.38 60.97 64.45
N LYS A 295 49.29 60.74 63.50
CA LYS A 295 50.74 60.94 63.72
C LYS A 295 51.09 62.40 64.02
N GLU A 296 50.46 63.35 63.32
CA GLU A 296 50.63 64.78 63.60
C GLU A 296 50.11 65.14 64.99
N GLN A 297 48.92 64.65 65.38
CA GLN A 297 48.35 64.84 66.71
C GLN A 297 49.23 64.24 67.81
N GLN A 298 49.81 63.05 67.60
CA GLN A 298 50.76 62.45 68.54
C GLN A 298 52.04 63.28 68.70
N SER A 299 52.51 63.91 67.62
CA SER A 299 53.66 64.83 67.70
C SER A 299 53.33 66.09 68.51
N ILE A 300 52.11 66.61 68.42
CA ILE A 300 51.64 67.76 69.22
C ILE A 300 51.52 67.36 70.70
N LEU A 301 50.88 66.22 70.99
CA LEU A 301 50.67 65.72 72.34
C LEU A 301 51.99 65.35 73.05
N ALA A 302 52.99 64.89 72.29
CA ALA A 302 54.33 64.66 72.81
C ALA A 302 55.02 65.97 73.23
N LYS A 303 54.81 67.07 72.50
CA LYS A 303 55.32 68.40 72.89
C LYS A 303 54.63 68.92 74.15
N GLU A 304 53.31 68.79 74.23
CA GLU A 304 52.53 69.21 75.41
C GLU A 304 52.89 68.39 76.66
N CYS A 305 53.15 67.08 76.51
CA CYS A 305 53.59 66.22 77.61
C CYS A 305 55.00 66.59 78.11
N GLN A 306 55.88 67.05 77.22
CA GLN A 306 57.20 67.55 77.58
C GLN A 306 57.11 68.88 78.37
N GLU A 307 56.16 69.75 78.02
CA GLU A 307 55.82 70.97 78.76
C GLU A 307 55.20 70.68 80.14
N GLY A 308 54.29 69.70 80.23
CA GLY A 308 53.70 69.25 81.49
C GLY A 308 54.72 68.59 82.44
N MET A 309 55.70 67.86 81.90
CA MET A 309 56.77 67.25 82.69
C MET A 309 57.73 68.29 83.31
N LEU A 310 57.95 69.42 82.63
CA LEU A 310 58.67 70.57 83.18
C LEU A 310 57.90 71.25 84.32
N GLN A 311 56.57 71.29 84.28
CA GLN A 311 55.75 71.83 85.37
C GLN A 311 55.66 70.88 86.59
N ILE A 312 55.64 69.56 86.37
CA ILE A 312 55.57 68.56 87.45
C ILE A 312 56.90 68.46 88.22
N THR A 313 58.05 68.73 87.57
CA THR A 313 59.36 68.74 88.24
C THR A 313 59.54 69.92 89.20
N MET A 314 58.81 71.03 89.02
CA MET A 314 58.84 72.21 89.90
C MET A 314 57.93 72.10 91.14
N LEU A 315 56.99 71.14 91.18
CA LEU A 315 55.99 71.02 92.25
C LEU A 315 56.23 69.83 93.21
N SER A 316 57.25 69.01 92.97
CA SER A 316 57.53 67.78 93.72
C SER A 316 58.38 67.95 95.00
N ASP A 317 58.75 69.17 95.40
CA ASP A 317 59.53 69.41 96.63
C ASP A 317 58.70 69.99 97.79
N LYS A 318 57.37 70.02 97.65
CA LYS A 318 56.46 70.37 98.73
C LYS A 318 55.32 69.36 98.83
N LEU A 319 55.30 68.73 100.00
CA LEU A 319 54.11 68.31 100.76
C LEU A 319 53.95 66.80 100.93
N GLU A 320 54.45 66.37 102.09
CA GLU A 320 54.02 65.23 102.88
C GLU A 320 52.52 65.25 103.26
N LYS A 321 52.02 64.03 103.51
CA LYS A 321 51.01 63.60 104.51
C LYS A 321 49.55 63.33 104.08
N ILE A 322 49.11 62.14 104.54
CA ILE A 322 47.74 61.60 104.80
C ILE A 322 47.01 60.99 103.59
N ASP A 323 46.26 59.89 103.68
CA ASP A 323 46.34 58.61 104.42
C ASP A 323 45.39 57.64 103.67
N ARG A 324 45.80 56.38 103.66
CA ARG A 324 45.27 55.21 103.00
C ARG A 324 44.16 54.61 103.87
N GLY A 325 42.91 55.01 103.64
CA GLY A 325 41.77 54.48 104.42
C GLY A 325 40.48 54.18 103.66
N GLU A 326 40.24 54.81 102.50
CA GLU A 326 38.88 54.84 101.92
C GLU A 326 38.72 54.02 100.63
N LEU A 327 39.81 53.44 100.10
CA LEU A 327 39.79 52.76 98.79
C LEU A 327 39.50 51.26 98.86
N GLN A 328 39.50 50.63 100.04
CA GLN A 328 39.21 49.19 100.17
C GLN A 328 37.72 48.86 100.37
N GLN A 329 36.85 49.86 100.51
CA GLN A 329 35.41 49.64 100.69
C GLN A 329 34.60 49.70 99.39
N LYS A 330 35.19 50.21 98.29
CA LYS A 330 34.50 50.35 96.99
C LYS A 330 34.82 49.25 95.96
N LEU A 331 35.82 48.40 96.20
CA LEU A 331 36.23 47.35 95.25
C LEU A 331 35.37 46.06 95.36
N ALA A 332 34.80 45.77 96.53
CA ALA A 332 33.98 44.57 96.74
C ALA A 332 32.53 44.67 96.21
N ALA A 333 32.06 45.89 95.88
CA ALA A 333 30.68 46.11 95.42
C ALA A 333 30.50 45.96 93.89
N CYS A 334 31.59 45.94 93.11
CA CYS A 334 31.54 45.84 91.64
C CYS A 334 31.63 44.41 91.10
N GLU A 335 32.08 43.43 91.90
CA GLU A 335 32.17 42.03 91.45
C GLU A 335 30.82 41.30 91.50
N LEU A 336 29.85 41.81 92.29
CA LEU A 336 28.52 41.20 92.45
C LEU A 336 27.53 41.57 91.32
N GLN A 337 27.72 42.71 90.64
CA GLN A 337 26.86 43.15 89.52
C GLN A 337 27.16 42.46 88.19
N ILE A 338 28.33 41.82 88.05
CA ILE A 338 28.74 41.11 86.82
C ILE A 338 28.17 39.68 86.75
N ALA A 339 27.67 39.14 87.87
CA ALA A 339 27.04 37.82 87.94
C ALA A 339 25.56 37.79 87.52
N GLU A 340 24.83 38.91 87.64
CA GLU A 340 23.37 38.94 87.41
C GLU A 340 22.94 39.13 85.95
N LEU A 341 23.75 39.77 85.10
CA LEU A 341 23.37 39.99 83.69
C LEU A 341 23.69 38.81 82.74
N ARG A 342 24.31 37.73 83.24
CA ARG A 342 24.35 36.44 82.51
C ARG A 342 23.00 35.70 82.54
N LYS A 343 22.09 36.06 83.45
CA LYS A 343 20.79 35.39 83.67
C LYS A 343 19.67 35.86 82.74
N ILE A 344 19.86 36.96 81.99
CA ILE A 344 18.86 37.52 81.06
C ILE A 344 19.00 36.94 79.64
N LYS A 345 20.12 36.24 79.34
CA LYS A 345 20.36 35.59 78.04
C LYS A 345 19.59 34.26 77.87
N GLU A 346 19.06 33.70 78.94
CA GLU A 346 18.34 32.41 78.97
C GLU A 346 16.80 32.52 78.87
N MET A 347 16.23 33.73 78.71
CA MET A 347 14.77 33.94 78.75
C MET A 347 14.04 34.25 77.43
N LEU A 348 14.66 34.06 76.26
CA LEU A 348 13.89 33.99 75.01
C LEU A 348 14.21 32.70 74.25
N GLY A 349 13.73 31.60 74.84
CA GLY A 349 13.51 30.36 74.12
C GLY A 349 12.29 30.49 73.24
N GLU A 350 12.48 30.40 71.92
CA GLU A 350 11.39 29.99 71.04
C GLU A 350 11.15 28.50 71.27
N GLU A 351 9.96 28.17 71.75
CA GLU A 351 9.47 26.80 71.99
C GLU A 351 9.67 25.90 70.76
N LEU A 352 10.28 24.74 70.98
CA LEU A 352 10.34 23.64 70.01
C LEU A 352 8.98 22.94 69.97
N VAL A 353 8.08 23.40 69.08
CA VAL A 353 6.75 22.79 68.91
C VAL A 353 6.87 21.51 68.08
N ILE A 354 6.84 20.36 68.74
CA ILE A 354 6.65 19.04 68.11
C ILE A 354 5.15 18.70 68.17
N TYR A 355 4.53 18.44 67.02
CA TYR A 355 3.11 18.08 66.91
C TYR A 355 2.92 16.59 67.19
N LYS A 356 2.13 16.24 68.21
CA LYS A 356 1.72 14.85 68.49
C LYS A 356 0.40 14.55 67.77
N LEU A 357 0.44 13.68 66.77
CA LEU A 357 -0.70 13.36 65.90
C LEU A 357 -1.57 12.24 66.48
N CYS A 358 -0.94 11.17 66.98
CA CYS A 358 -1.58 10.05 67.68
C CYS A 358 -0.53 9.25 68.49
N SER A 359 -0.94 8.15 69.15
CA SER A 359 -0.03 7.24 69.87
C SER A 359 1.06 6.72 68.92
N GLY A 360 2.31 7.10 69.18
CA GLY A 360 3.46 6.70 68.37
C GLY A 360 3.73 7.53 67.10
N LEU A 361 2.96 8.58 66.80
CA LEU A 361 3.21 9.44 65.63
C LEU A 361 3.43 10.91 66.04
N THR A 362 4.64 11.42 65.77
CA THR A 362 5.00 12.82 66.03
C THR A 362 5.56 13.49 64.78
N PHE A 363 5.37 14.80 64.68
CA PHE A 363 5.82 15.62 63.55
C PHE A 363 6.61 16.83 64.05
N ASP A 364 7.85 16.97 63.57
CA ASP A 364 8.73 18.10 63.79
C ASP A 364 8.79 18.96 62.50
N PRO A 365 8.09 20.11 62.47
CA PRO A 365 8.03 20.96 61.29
C PRO A 365 9.36 21.63 60.94
N ARG A 366 10.24 21.83 61.93
CA ARG A 366 11.51 22.56 61.76
C ARG A 366 12.56 21.68 61.11
N ASN A 367 12.60 20.41 61.51
CA ASN A 367 13.51 19.42 60.93
C ASN A 367 12.90 18.67 59.73
N HIS A 368 11.61 18.91 59.44
CA HIS A 368 10.83 18.20 58.43
C HIS A 368 10.80 16.69 58.67
N ILE A 369 10.64 16.26 59.93
CA ILE A 369 10.69 14.84 60.33
C ILE A 369 9.33 14.40 60.87
N LEU A 370 8.84 13.28 60.36
CA LEU A 370 7.70 12.55 60.90
C LEU A 370 8.25 11.26 61.55
N ASP A 371 8.08 11.10 62.85
CA ASP A 371 8.51 9.92 63.60
C ASP A 371 7.31 9.02 63.88
N CYS A 372 7.29 7.85 63.24
CA CYS A 372 6.26 6.83 63.41
C CYS A 372 6.87 5.63 64.15
N ALA A 373 6.62 5.52 65.45
CA ALA A 373 7.09 4.46 66.34
C ALA A 373 8.61 4.19 66.26
N GLY A 374 9.42 5.24 66.07
CA GLY A 374 10.89 5.17 65.95
C GLY A 374 11.40 5.21 64.51
N ASN A 375 10.53 5.11 63.51
CA ASN A 375 10.89 5.26 62.11
C ASN A 375 10.80 6.73 61.67
N ARG A 376 11.95 7.36 61.41
CA ARG A 376 12.05 8.77 61.03
C ARG A 376 11.91 8.94 59.52
N ILE A 377 10.78 9.48 59.10
CA ILE A 377 10.47 9.80 57.71
C ILE A 377 10.76 11.29 57.47
N LYS A 378 11.68 11.59 56.56
CA LYS A 378 12.00 12.98 56.19
C LYS A 378 11.04 13.48 55.11
N LEU A 379 10.31 14.54 55.40
CA LEU A 379 9.47 15.26 54.45
C LEU A 379 10.30 16.29 53.66
N ASP A 380 9.88 16.59 52.44
CA ASP A 380 10.39 17.76 51.73
C ASP A 380 9.79 19.04 52.34
N ALA A 381 10.45 20.19 52.13
CA ALA A 381 10.02 21.46 52.74
C ALA A 381 8.56 21.82 52.38
N GLN A 382 8.11 21.48 51.16
CA GLN A 382 6.73 21.68 50.73
C GLN A 382 5.75 20.71 51.42
N GLY A 383 6.08 19.42 51.51
CA GLY A 383 5.27 18.44 52.23
C GLY A 383 5.17 18.74 53.73
N SER A 384 6.26 19.18 54.36
CA SER A 384 6.28 19.60 55.77
C SER A 384 5.42 20.85 56.00
N ARG A 385 5.49 21.85 55.12
CA ARG A 385 4.64 23.04 55.22
C ARG A 385 3.18 22.70 55.02
N LEU A 386 2.85 21.85 54.05
CA LEU A 386 1.49 21.42 53.75
C LEU A 386 0.87 20.63 54.92
N LEU A 387 1.64 19.72 55.55
CA LEU A 387 1.18 18.99 56.74
C LEU A 387 0.93 19.92 57.93
N LEU A 388 1.82 20.89 58.15
CA LEU A 388 1.65 21.91 59.19
C LEU A 388 0.36 22.71 58.99
N LEU A 389 0.10 23.17 57.75
CA LEU A 389 -1.13 23.91 57.43
C LEU A 389 -2.39 23.08 57.72
N PHE A 390 -2.40 21.79 57.40
CA PHE A 390 -3.53 20.92 57.75
C PHE A 390 -3.73 20.78 59.27
N LEU A 391 -2.67 20.77 60.07
CA LEU A 391 -2.75 20.66 61.53
C LEU A 391 -3.16 21.97 62.21
N GLU A 392 -2.85 23.11 61.59
CA GLU A 392 -3.24 24.44 62.07
C GLU A 392 -4.68 24.80 61.66
N ALA A 393 -5.29 24.07 60.72
CA ALA A 393 -6.63 24.32 60.22
C ALA A 393 -7.74 23.73 61.10
N SER A 394 -8.88 24.43 61.20
CA SER A 394 -10.07 23.93 61.90
C SER A 394 -10.57 22.63 61.25
N GLU A 395 -10.79 21.59 62.07
CA GLU A 395 -11.19 20.23 61.63
C GLU A 395 -10.19 19.54 60.67
N ASN A 396 -8.96 20.04 60.58
CA ASN A 396 -7.95 19.66 59.60
C ASN A 396 -8.44 19.72 58.13
N LYS A 397 -9.38 20.63 57.85
CA LYS A 397 -9.96 20.86 56.51
C LYS A 397 -9.41 22.14 55.93
N LEU A 398 -8.99 22.09 54.67
CA LEU A 398 -8.61 23.29 53.92
C LEU A 398 -9.20 23.23 52.52
N SER A 399 -9.77 24.35 52.09
CA SER A 399 -10.21 24.54 50.72
C SER A 399 -9.02 24.62 49.76
N TYR A 400 -9.30 24.39 48.49
CA TYR A 400 -8.31 24.49 47.43
C TYR A 400 -7.71 25.91 47.33
N GLU A 401 -8.54 26.94 47.51
CA GLU A 401 -8.15 28.35 47.48
C GLU A 401 -7.22 28.72 48.63
N GLU A 402 -7.55 28.31 49.85
CA GLU A 402 -6.73 28.53 51.05
C GLU A 402 -5.36 27.86 50.94
N LEU A 403 -5.33 26.61 50.45
CA LEU A 403 -4.08 25.88 50.27
C LEU A 403 -3.15 26.53 49.24
N LEU A 404 -3.71 27.03 48.14
CA LEU A 404 -2.91 27.75 47.14
C LEU A 404 -2.34 29.04 47.71
N GLU A 405 -3.16 29.83 48.40
CA GLU A 405 -2.76 31.12 48.95
C GLU A 405 -1.71 30.98 50.05
N MET A 406 -1.87 30.01 50.94
CA MET A 406 -0.95 29.78 52.06
C MET A 406 0.37 29.10 51.64
N MET A 407 0.37 28.33 50.54
CA MET A 407 1.58 27.68 50.02
C MET A 407 2.33 28.55 49.01
N TRP A 408 1.62 29.38 48.23
CA TRP A 408 2.19 30.20 47.17
C TRP A 408 1.44 31.55 47.08
N ALA A 409 2.09 32.63 47.51
CA ALA A 409 1.54 34.00 47.46
C ALA A 409 1.39 34.59 46.02
N ASP A 410 1.62 33.81 44.96
CA ASP A 410 1.64 34.27 43.56
C ASP A 410 0.27 34.10 42.87
N ARG A 411 -0.08 35.05 42.00
CA ARG A 411 -1.38 35.15 41.30
C ARG A 411 -1.62 34.05 40.24
N ARG A 412 -0.65 33.18 39.96
CA ARG A 412 -0.84 32.02 39.07
C ARG A 412 -1.19 30.76 39.86
N LYS A 413 -2.48 30.64 40.16
CA LYS A 413 -3.12 29.48 40.81
C LYS A 413 -3.07 28.24 39.91
N ASP A 414 -2.01 27.42 40.01
CA ASP A 414 -1.84 26.19 39.21
C ASP A 414 -2.33 24.94 39.97
N LYS A 415 -3.43 24.35 39.48
CA LYS A 415 -4.05 23.14 40.05
C LYS A 415 -3.18 21.91 40.04
N ASN A 416 -2.29 21.79 39.08
CA ASN A 416 -1.41 20.63 38.99
C ASN A 416 -0.30 20.67 40.03
N ARG A 417 0.12 21.86 40.49
CA ARG A 417 1.14 22.02 41.53
C ARG A 417 0.65 21.57 42.90
N LEU A 418 -0.55 22.02 43.31
CA LEU A 418 -1.14 21.59 44.58
C LEU A 418 -1.43 20.08 44.56
N TRP A 419 -1.97 19.55 43.45
CA TRP A 419 -2.19 18.11 43.30
C TRP A 419 -0.90 17.31 43.45
N THR A 420 0.20 17.77 42.84
CA THR A 420 1.52 17.12 42.94
C THR A 420 2.08 17.15 44.37
N ALA A 421 1.97 18.30 45.06
CA ALA A 421 2.42 18.44 46.44
C ALA A 421 1.63 17.53 47.41
N VAL A 422 0.29 17.51 47.28
CA VAL A 422 -0.59 16.60 48.04
C VAL A 422 -0.26 15.13 47.73
N SER A 423 0.01 14.79 46.47
CA SER A 423 0.37 13.41 46.09
C SER A 423 1.70 12.96 46.69
N ARG A 424 2.72 13.85 46.76
CA ARG A 424 4.00 13.54 47.41
C ARG A 424 3.83 13.37 48.91
N LEU A 425 3.06 14.26 49.55
CA LEU A 425 2.76 14.14 50.97
C LEU A 425 2.00 12.83 51.28
N ARG A 426 1.00 12.45 50.48
CA ARG A 426 0.31 11.15 50.63
C ARG A 426 1.27 9.96 50.56
N LYS A 427 2.26 9.99 49.66
CA LYS A 427 3.28 8.93 49.58
C LYS A 427 4.14 8.87 50.84
N ALA A 428 4.54 10.01 51.38
CA ALA A 428 5.33 10.07 52.61
C ALA A 428 4.52 9.67 53.86
N LEU A 429 3.21 9.94 53.87
CA LEU A 429 2.29 9.58 54.95
C LEU A 429 1.78 8.13 54.88
N ALA A 430 1.98 7.43 53.76
CA ALA A 430 1.52 6.04 53.57
C ALA A 430 1.86 5.07 54.73
N PRO A 431 3.04 5.13 55.38
CA PRO A 431 3.36 4.25 56.51
C PRO A 431 2.67 4.65 57.83
N THR A 432 2.07 5.84 57.91
CA THR A 432 1.65 6.48 59.17
C THR A 432 0.14 6.42 59.43
N ARG A 433 -0.62 5.68 58.61
CA ARG A 433 -2.09 5.55 58.65
C ARG A 433 -2.87 6.88 58.54
N VAL A 434 -2.19 8.02 58.43
CA VAL A 434 -2.77 9.34 58.16
C VAL A 434 -3.20 9.42 56.69
N ILE A 435 -4.44 9.82 56.44
CA ILE A 435 -5.01 9.85 55.09
C ILE A 435 -5.45 11.27 54.74
N ILE A 436 -5.09 11.74 53.55
CA ILE A 436 -5.62 13.00 53.00
C ILE A 436 -6.77 12.67 52.04
N LYS A 437 -8.01 12.92 52.45
CA LYS A 437 -9.22 12.74 51.63
C LYS A 437 -9.52 13.99 50.81
N MET A 438 -10.14 13.82 49.65
CA MET A 438 -10.71 14.92 48.86
C MET A 438 -12.19 15.03 49.23
N GLU A 439 -12.63 16.21 49.60
CA GLU A 439 -14.03 16.50 49.95
C GLU A 439 -14.82 16.93 48.70
N ASN A 440 -16.13 16.63 48.69
CA ASN A 440 -17.00 16.88 47.53
C ASN A 440 -17.12 18.37 47.17
N GLU A 441 -16.86 19.27 48.12
CA GLU A 441 -16.92 20.73 47.94
C GLU A 441 -15.62 21.35 47.39
N GLY A 442 -14.65 20.53 46.98
CA GLY A 442 -13.42 21.01 46.34
C GLY A 442 -12.27 21.35 47.29
N GLY A 443 -12.20 20.72 48.47
CA GLY A 443 -11.11 20.86 49.44
C GLY A 443 -10.42 19.53 49.77
N TYR A 444 -9.42 19.59 50.64
CA TYR A 444 -8.76 18.40 51.21
C TYR A 444 -8.94 18.36 52.73
N GLN A 445 -9.13 17.17 53.28
CA GLN A 445 -9.17 16.94 54.72
C GLN A 445 -8.08 15.95 55.14
N LEU A 446 -7.30 16.29 56.16
CA LEU A 446 -6.39 15.37 56.84
C LEU A 446 -7.17 14.57 57.90
N VAL A 447 -7.24 13.25 57.70
CA VAL A 447 -7.89 12.33 58.64
C VAL A 447 -6.80 11.64 59.45
N LEU A 448 -6.80 11.93 60.75
CA LEU A 448 -5.92 11.29 61.73
C LEU A 448 -6.54 9.96 62.19
N PRO A 449 -5.72 8.93 62.48
CA PRO A 449 -6.20 7.67 63.05
C PRO A 449 -6.84 7.90 64.43
N LYS A 450 -7.89 7.12 64.76
CA LYS A 450 -8.59 7.24 66.05
C LYS A 450 -7.68 6.75 67.19
N GLU A 451 -7.80 7.34 68.37
CA GLU A 451 -6.97 7.02 69.55
C GLU A 451 -6.99 5.54 69.99
N SER A 452 -7.94 4.73 69.52
CA SER A 452 -8.03 3.29 69.80
C SER A 452 -7.21 2.39 68.85
N ASP A 453 -6.59 2.94 67.81
CA ASP A 453 -5.79 2.17 66.84
C ASP A 453 -4.30 2.21 67.20
N ASP A 454 -3.94 1.45 68.24
CA ASP A 454 -2.58 1.48 68.80
C ASP A 454 -1.55 0.93 67.79
N PHE A 455 -0.50 1.71 67.49
CA PHE A 455 0.68 1.25 66.76
C PHE A 455 1.52 0.34 67.67
N SER A 456 0.97 -0.84 67.96
CA SER A 456 1.66 -1.92 68.65
C SER A 456 2.80 -2.42 67.75
N GLN A 457 3.98 -2.69 68.32
CA GLN A 457 5.24 -3.05 67.63
C GLN A 457 5.23 -4.39 66.82
N ARG A 458 4.11 -4.81 66.25
CA ARG A 458 4.02 -5.96 65.36
C ARG A 458 3.13 -5.59 64.18
N GLU A 459 3.61 -5.91 62.97
CA GLU A 459 3.01 -5.63 61.66
C GLU A 459 3.52 -4.34 60.99
N LEU A 460 4.72 -4.45 60.40
CA LEU A 460 5.07 -3.88 59.09
C LEU A 460 6.29 -4.69 58.57
N PHE A 461 6.03 -5.63 57.64
CA PHE A 461 7.03 -6.16 56.71
C PHE A 461 6.90 -5.43 55.38
#